data_AF-A0A090WKS1-F1
#
_entry.id   AF-A0A090WKS1-F1
#
_cell.length_a   1.000
_cell.length_b   1.000
_cell.length_c   1.000
_cell.angle_alpha   90.00
_cell.angle_beta   90.00
_cell.angle_gamma   90.00
#
_symmetry.space_group_name_H-M   'P 1'
#
loop_
_entity.id
_entity.type
_entity.pdbx_description
1 polymer ?
#
loop_
_entity_poly.entity_id
_entity_poly.type
_entity_poly.pdbx_seq_one_letter_code
_entity_poly.pdbx_strand_id
1 'polypeptide(L)' 'MAEQKDIHLKILTTTDSSYTYEYSYVGETKKQKGIAYREE' A
#
# COMPACT_ATOMS: atom_id res chain seq x y z
N MET A 1 13.34 -7.43 -19.33
CA MET A 1 12.31 -8.22 -18.61
C MET A 1 11.93 -7.40 -17.40
N ALA A 2 10.71 -6.85 -17.34
CA ALA A 2 10.27 -6.19 -16.12
C ALA A 2 10.02 -7.30 -15.11
N GLU A 3 10.96 -7.48 -14.17
CA GLU A 3 10.78 -8.39 -13.05
C GLU A 3 9.46 -8.04 -12.38
N GLN A 4 8.51 -8.95 -12.44
CA GLN A 4 7.19 -8.78 -11.84
C GLN A 4 7.39 -8.94 -10.33
N LYS A 5 7.96 -7.91 -9.70
CA LYS A 5 8.10 -7.86 -8.25
C LYS A 5 6.68 -7.80 -7.70
N ASP A 6 6.26 -8.88 -7.03
CA ASP A 6 5.02 -8.90 -6.29
C ASP A 6 4.99 -7.72 -5.32
N ILE A 7 3.86 -7.01 -5.30
CA ILE A 7 3.62 -5.93 -4.35
C ILE A 7 2.65 -6.48 -3.31
N HIS A 8 3.10 -6.56 -2.05
CA HIS A 8 2.21 -6.80 -0.94
C HIS A 8 1.61 -5.46 -0.50
N LEU A 9 0.35 -5.24 -0.88
CA LEU A 9 -0.48 -4.15 -0.37
C LEU A 9 -1.29 -4.65 0.83
N LYS A 10 -1.20 -3.95 1.96
CA LYS A 10 -1.96 -4.23 3.18
C LYS A 10 -2.69 -2.96 3.64
N ILE A 11 -4.00 -3.05 3.78
CA ILE A 11 -4.79 -2.01 4.44
C ILE A 11 -4.56 -2.17 5.96
N LEU A 12 -4.10 -1.11 6.61
CA LEU A 12 -3.85 -1.10 8.06
C LEU A 12 -5.07 -0.59 8.82
N THR A 13 -5.66 0.52 8.34
CA THR A 13 -6.77 1.18 9.01
C THR A 13 -7.70 1.77 7.98
N THR A 14 -8.98 1.47 8.09
CA THR A 14 -10.04 2.10 7.31
C THR A 14 -10.80 3.05 8.21
N THR A 15 -11.09 4.24 7.70
CA THR A 15 -11.97 5.23 8.31
C THR A 15 -13.16 5.47 7.38
N ASP A 16 -14.12 6.29 7.79
CA ASP A 16 -15.31 6.60 7.00
C ASP A 16 -14.97 7.17 5.61
N SER A 17 -13.95 8.04 5.52
CA SER A 17 -13.63 8.82 4.31
C SER A 17 -12.20 8.61 3.81
N SER A 18 -11.42 7.73 4.45
CA SER A 18 -10.03 7.46 4.07
C SER A 18 -9.56 6.08 4.54
N TYR A 19 -8.50 5.56 3.95
CA TYR A 19 -7.82 4.36 4.46
C TYR A 19 -6.31 4.52 4.40
N THR A 20 -5.65 4.06 5.45
CA THR A 20 -4.19 3.96 5.52
C THR A 20 -3.78 2.59 5.00
N TYR A 21 -2.90 2.60 4.01
CA TYR A 21 -2.34 1.39 3.42
C TYR A 21 -0.83 1.39 3.50
N GLU A 22 -0.26 0.20 3.61
CA GLU A 22 1.16 -0.04 3.49
C GLU A 22 1.38 -0.94 2.29
N TYR A 23 2.36 -0.62 1.45
CA TYR A 23 2.80 -1.47 0.36
C TYR A 23 4.30 -1.71 0.44
N SER A 24 4.72 -2.90 0.02
CA SER A 24 6.13 -3.28 -0.04
C SER A 24 6.36 -4.21 -1.21
N TYR A 25 7.49 -4.03 -1.89
CA TYR A 25 7.92 -4.96 -2.92
C TYR A 25 8.48 -6.23 -2.29
N VAL A 26 8.13 -7.38 -2.85
CA VAL A 26 8.68 -8.67 -2.43
C VAL A 26 10.19 -8.68 -2.68
N GLY A 27 10.94 -8.92 -1.61
CA GLY A 27 12.40 -8.84 -1.59
C GLY A 27 12.97 -7.50 -1.11
N GLU A 28 12.15 -6.47 -0.89
CA GLU A 28 12.58 -5.20 -0.29
C GLU A 28 12.06 -5.03 1.13
N THR A 29 12.94 -4.66 2.05
CA THR A 29 12.60 -4.38 3.45
C THR A 29 11.92 -3.01 3.60
N LYS A 30 12.02 -2.15 2.58
CA LYS A 30 11.41 -0.82 2.61
C LYS A 30 9.93 -0.91 2.32
N LYS A 31 9.15 -0.75 3.39
CA LYS A 31 7.70 -0.61 3.32
C LYS A 31 7.35 0.86 3.17
N GLN A 32 6.46 1.16 2.24
CA GLN A 32 5.94 2.49 2.03
C GLN A 32 4.51 2.55 2.55
N LYS A 33 4.21 3.61 3.30
CA LYS A 33 2.86 3.86 3.83
C LYS A 33 2.25 5.05 3.11
N GLY A 34 1.00 4.90 2.71
CA GLY A 34 0.18 5.92 2.08
C GLY A 34 -1.16 6.06 2.80
N ILE A 35 -1.78 7.23 2.66
CA ILE A 35 -3.15 7.47 3.10
C ILE A 35 -3.93 7.80 1.84
N ALA A 36 -4.92 6.98 1.53
CA ALA A 36 -5.85 7.22 0.45
C ALA A 36 -7.11 7.87 1.02
N TYR A 37 -7.49 9.00 0.45
CA TYR A 37 -8.73 9.67 0.76
C TYR A 37 -9.76 9.30 -0.30
N ARG A 38 -11.00 9.05 0.11
CA ARG A 38 -12.11 8.90 -0.83
C ARG A 38 -12.34 10.28 -1.44
N GLU A 39 -12.07 10.42 -2.74
CA GLU A 39 -12.56 11.59 -3.49
C GLU A 39 -14.09 11.45 -3.58
N GLU A 40 -14.80 12.48 -3.13
CA GLU A 40 -16.26 12.59 -3.15
C GLU A 40 -16.71 13.50 -4.30
#